data_AF-A0A820NHE7-F1
#
_entry.id   AF-A0A820NHE7-F1
#
_cell.length_a   1.000
_cell.length_b   1.000
_cell.length_c   1.000
_cell.angle_alpha   90.00
_cell.angle_beta   90.00
_cell.angle_gamma   90.00
#
_symmetry.space_group_name_H-M   'P 1'
#
loop_
_entity.id
_entity.type
_entity.pdbx_description
1 polymer ?
#
loop_
_entity_poly.entity_id
_entity_poly.type
_entity_poly.pdbx_seq_one_letter_code
_entity_poly.pdbx_strand_id
1 'polypeptide(L)'
;NTTFHHLFIRGWSASDETLPYPRASGDFAVYTNKEFLDSINFAVHRFNNLANLSLGLFDFHDHSSSKSVDINSEKGDRVVKLCLNRFKTCRIDPTSHTYILDSEIED
;
A
#
# COMPACT_ATOMS: atom_id res chain seq x y z
N ASN A 1 -12.83 -8.23 4.22
CA ASN A 1 -12.21 -7.22 3.33
C ASN A 1 -12.19 -5.85 4.00
N THR A 2 -13.34 -5.32 4.43
CA THR A 2 -13.54 -4.12 5.30
C THR A 2 -12.46 -3.84 6.35
N THR A 3 -12.14 -4.82 7.20
CA THR A 3 -11.19 -4.62 8.32
C THR A 3 -9.82 -4.12 7.86
N PHE A 4 -9.27 -4.66 6.77
CA PHE A 4 -7.95 -4.28 6.29
C PHE A 4 -7.93 -2.92 5.61
N HIS A 5 -9.04 -2.51 4.97
CA HIS A 5 -9.16 -1.15 4.45
C HIS A 5 -9.04 -0.12 5.58
N HIS A 6 -9.80 -0.29 6.67
CA HIS A 6 -9.72 0.59 7.84
C HIS A 6 -8.36 0.54 8.58
N LEU A 7 -7.62 -0.56 8.47
CA LEU A 7 -6.30 -0.68 9.11
C LEU A 7 -5.19 -0.02 8.29
N PHE A 8 -5.19 -0.19 6.97
CA PHE A 8 -4.06 0.15 6.11
C PHE A 8 -4.29 1.32 5.15
N ILE A 9 -5.54 1.68 4.85
CA ILE A 9 -5.85 2.81 3.95
C ILE A 9 -6.10 4.06 4.78
N ARG A 10 -5.27 5.08 4.56
CA ARG A 10 -5.36 6.35 5.28
C ARG A 10 -6.62 7.12 4.83
N GLY A 11 -7.55 7.38 5.75
CA GLY A 11 -8.75 8.17 5.45
C GLY A 11 -9.93 7.36 4.91
N TRP A 12 -9.86 6.03 4.94
CA TRP A 12 -10.98 5.16 4.61
C TRP A 12 -12.11 5.31 5.64
N SER A 13 -13.34 5.54 5.17
CA SER A 13 -14.53 5.73 6.02
C SER A 13 -15.59 4.67 5.76
N ALA A 14 -16.50 4.46 6.72
CA ALA A 14 -17.59 3.47 6.55
C ALA A 14 -18.53 3.82 5.38
N SER A 15 -18.62 5.10 5.01
CA SER A 15 -19.37 5.56 3.84
C SER A 15 -18.77 5.09 2.51
N ASP A 16 -17.49 4.70 2.51
CA ASP A 16 -16.80 4.16 1.33
C ASP A 16 -17.06 2.66 1.14
N GLU A 17 -17.65 2.00 2.14
CA GLU A 17 -17.90 0.55 2.12
C GLU A 17 -19.26 0.16 1.55
N THR A 18 -20.28 0.97 1.80
CA THR A 18 -21.66 0.73 1.38
C THR A 18 -22.27 2.03 0.90
N LEU A 19 -22.89 2.03 -0.28
CA LEU A 19 -23.44 3.26 -0.82
C LEU A 19 -24.94 3.11 -0.99
N PRO A 20 -25.74 4.13 -0.62
CA PRO A 20 -26.99 4.32 -1.33
C PRO A 20 -26.64 4.60 -2.80
N TYR A 21 -27.30 3.92 -3.73
CA TYR A 21 -27.12 4.18 -5.15
C TYR A 21 -27.91 5.45 -5.55
N PRO A 22 -27.32 6.38 -6.34
CA PRO A 22 -25.92 6.40 -6.82
C PRO A 22 -24.93 6.91 -5.76
N ARG A 23 -23.67 6.46 -5.88
CA ARG A 23 -22.58 6.84 -4.97
C ARG A 23 -22.44 8.36 -4.88
N ALA A 24 -22.41 8.91 -3.66
CA ALA A 24 -22.21 10.35 -3.43
C ALA A 24 -20.76 10.81 -3.66
N SER A 25 -19.79 9.89 -3.50
CA SER A 25 -18.37 10.11 -3.74
C SER A 25 -17.84 9.06 -4.72
N GLY A 26 -16.86 9.45 -5.55
CA GLY A 26 -16.17 8.53 -6.46
C GLY A 26 -15.28 7.52 -5.73
N ASP A 27 -14.55 6.71 -6.49
CA ASP A 27 -13.59 5.75 -5.92
C ASP A 27 -12.51 6.46 -5.10
N PHE A 28 -12.05 5.80 -4.03
CA PHE A 28 -11.02 6.36 -3.15
C PHE A 28 -9.69 6.53 -3.91
N ALA A 29 -9.18 7.77 -3.97
CA ALA A 29 -7.95 8.12 -4.66
C ALA A 29 -7.20 9.25 -3.95
N VAL A 30 -5.89 9.34 -4.21
CA VAL A 30 -5.02 10.44 -3.77
C VAL A 30 -4.59 11.28 -4.97
N TYR A 31 -4.46 12.59 -4.81
CA TYR A 31 -4.26 13.51 -5.94
C TYR A 31 -2.97 14.32 -5.85
N THR A 32 -2.25 14.21 -4.74
CA THR A 32 -0.97 14.89 -4.53
C THR A 32 0.15 13.91 -4.19
N ASN A 33 1.38 14.25 -4.60
CA ASN A 33 2.57 13.47 -4.26
C ASN A 33 2.74 13.29 -2.74
N LYS A 34 2.39 14.32 -1.97
CA LYS A 34 2.43 14.29 -0.51
C LYS A 34 1.45 13.25 0.05
N GLU A 35 0.20 13.28 -0.40
CA GLU A 35 -0.82 12.31 0.06
C GLU A 35 -0.44 10.87 -0.31
N PHE A 36 0.16 10.68 -1.49
CA PHE A 36 0.66 9.37 -1.92
C PHE A 36 1.74 8.83 -0.96
N LEU A 37 2.77 9.63 -0.69
CA LEU A 37 3.84 9.26 0.24
C LEU A 37 3.32 9.07 1.67
N ASP A 38 2.43 9.94 2.14
CA ASP A 38 1.81 9.85 3.46
C ASP A 38 0.97 8.56 3.58
N SER A 39 0.29 8.14 2.51
CA SER A 39 -0.51 6.91 2.48
C SER A 39 0.36 5.65 2.55
N ILE A 40 1.50 5.61 1.83
CA ILE A 40 2.47 4.51 1.92
C ILE A 40 3.04 4.44 3.34
N ASN A 41 3.49 5.57 3.88
CA ASN A 41 4.04 5.65 5.24
C ASN A 41 3.01 5.17 6.29
N PHE A 42 1.74 5.57 6.12
CA PHE A 42 0.65 5.12 6.98
C PHE A 42 0.52 3.59 6.93
N ALA A 43 0.45 2.99 5.74
CA ALA A 43 0.31 1.53 5.60
C ALA A 43 1.46 0.77 6.26
N VAL A 44 2.71 1.19 6.01
CA VAL A 44 3.92 0.55 6.60
C VAL A 44 3.92 0.68 8.12
N HIS A 45 3.60 1.87 8.65
CA HIS A 45 3.54 2.09 10.10
C HIS A 45 2.47 1.22 10.77
N ARG A 46 1.30 1.08 10.13
CA ARG A 46 0.18 0.26 10.63
C ARG A 46 0.52 -1.23 10.58
N PHE A 47 1.23 -1.68 9.54
CA PHE A 47 1.72 -3.05 9.44
C PHE A 47 2.67 -3.41 10.58
N ASN A 48 3.65 -2.57 10.87
CA ASN A 48 4.60 -2.79 11.96
C ASN A 48 3.90 -2.86 13.32
N ASN A 49 2.92 -1.98 13.54
CA ASN A 49 2.17 -1.88 14.79
C ASN A 49 0.87 -2.70 14.81
N LEU A 50 0.67 -3.63 13.85
CA LEU A 50 -0.60 -4.32 13.67
C LEU A 50 -1.09 -4.99 14.97
N ALA A 51 -0.20 -5.72 15.64
CA ALA A 51 -0.51 -6.46 16.87
C ALA A 51 -1.06 -5.58 18.02
N ASN A 52 -0.69 -4.30 18.06
CA ASN A 52 -1.18 -3.35 19.07
C ASN A 52 -2.46 -2.63 18.60
N LEU A 53 -2.61 -2.41 17.30
CA LEU A 53 -3.70 -1.61 16.74
C LEU A 53 -4.94 -2.41 16.36
N SER A 54 -4.80 -3.71 16.10
CA SER A 54 -5.92 -4.57 15.69
C SER A 54 -6.65 -5.14 16.90
N LEU A 55 -7.98 -5.22 16.77
CA LEU A 55 -8.80 -6.01 17.70
C LEU A 55 -8.69 -7.52 17.43
N GLY A 56 -8.42 -7.89 16.18
CA GLY A 56 -8.19 -9.28 15.78
C GLY A 56 -6.77 -9.73 16.08
N LEU A 57 -6.62 -11.03 16.33
CA LEU A 57 -5.31 -11.67 16.41
C LEU A 57 -4.82 -11.95 14.99
N PHE A 58 -3.80 -11.21 14.56
CA PHE A 58 -3.15 -11.38 13.27
C PHE A 58 -1.70 -11.78 13.49
N ASP A 59 -1.24 -12.79 12.75
CA ASP A 59 0.13 -13.25 12.78
C ASP A 59 0.72 -13.23 11.35
N PHE A 60 2.04 -13.12 11.24
CA PHE A 60 2.75 -13.01 9.98
C PHE A 60 3.42 -14.34 9.67
N HIS A 61 3.10 -14.90 8.50
CA HIS A 61 3.79 -16.08 8.03
C HIS A 61 5.04 -15.68 7.25
N ASP A 62 6.21 -16.07 7.76
CA ASP A 62 7.47 -15.94 7.02
C ASP A 62 7.61 -17.10 6.04
N HIS A 63 7.55 -16.80 4.74
CA HIS A 63 7.79 -17.78 3.68
C HIS A 63 9.29 -17.95 3.35
N SER A 64 10.20 -17.20 3.99
CA SER A 64 11.63 -17.21 3.70
C SER A 64 12.45 -18.13 4.61
N SER A 65 11.88 -18.75 5.64
CA SER A 65 12.60 -19.67 6.50
C SER A 65 11.86 -21.00 6.73
N SER A 66 12.34 -22.07 6.09
CA SER A 66 12.24 -23.44 6.65
C SER A 66 13.17 -23.62 7.87
N LYS A 67 13.44 -22.56 8.63
CA LYS A 67 14.29 -22.55 9.80
C LYS A 67 13.53 -21.89 10.94
N SER A 68 13.42 -22.63 12.03
CA SER A 68 12.85 -22.21 13.31
C SER A 68 13.24 -20.77 13.65
N VAL A 69 12.23 -19.91 13.76
CA VAL A 69 12.33 -18.56 14.31
C VAL A 69 12.83 -18.66 15.74
N ASP A 70 14.03 -18.15 16.01
CA ASP A 70 14.56 -18.01 17.36
C ASP A 70 13.74 -16.96 18.13
N ILE A 71 13.21 -17.38 19.28
CA ILE A 71 12.33 -16.60 20.19
C ILE A 71 13.07 -15.40 20.83
N ASN A 72 14.38 -15.26 20.59
CA ASN A 72 15.21 -14.15 21.05
C ASN A 72 15.69 -13.23 19.91
N SER A 73 15.20 -13.40 18.67
CA SER A 73 15.40 -12.40 17.63
C SER A 73 14.39 -11.28 17.81
N GLU A 74 14.80 -10.20 18.46
CA GLU A 74 14.03 -8.97 18.72
C GLU A 74 13.56 -8.26 17.42
N LYS A 75 13.85 -8.85 16.26
CA LYS A 75 13.57 -8.33 14.93
C LYS A 75 13.26 -9.49 13.98
N GLY A 76 12.26 -10.30 14.31
CA GLY A 76 11.67 -11.26 13.38
C GLY A 76 11.33 -10.55 12.06
N ASP A 77 11.81 -11.11 10.96
CA ASP A 77 11.91 -10.50 9.62
C ASP A 77 10.51 -10.30 8.99
N ARG A 78 9.77 -9.32 9.50
CA ARG A 78 8.45 -8.93 8.97
C ARG A 78 8.69 -8.08 7.72
N VAL A 79 8.94 -8.72 6.59
CA VAL A 79 9.26 -8.04 5.33
C VAL A 79 7.99 -7.61 4.61
N VAL A 80 7.77 -6.30 4.48
CA VAL A 80 6.80 -5.74 3.55
C VAL A 80 7.48 -5.55 2.19
N LYS A 81 6.98 -6.21 1.14
CA LYS A 81 7.47 -6.00 -0.22
C LYS A 81 6.75 -4.80 -0.85
N LEU A 82 7.47 -3.71 -1.07
CA LEU A 82 7.00 -2.58 -1.87
C LEU A 82 7.47 -2.75 -3.32
N CYS A 83 6.54 -2.94 -4.24
CA CYS A 83 6.83 -3.04 -5.67
C CYS A 83 6.53 -1.70 -6.36
N LEU A 84 7.51 -1.17 -7.10
CA LEU A 84 7.36 0.02 -7.93
C LEU A 84 7.48 -0.40 -9.39
N ASN A 85 6.36 -0.44 -10.09
CA ASN A 85 6.34 -0.73 -11.52
C ASN A 85 6.31 0.59 -12.29
N ARG A 86 7.27 0.78 -13.20
CA ARG A 86 7.35 1.96 -14.08
C ARG A 86 7.73 1.55 -15.49
N PHE A 87 7.39 2.39 -16.46
CA PHE A 87 7.83 2.20 -17.84
C PHE A 87 9.35 2.33 -17.95
N LYS A 88 9.98 1.45 -18.73
CA LYS A 88 11.41 1.41 -18.97
C LYS A 88 11.96 2.71 -19.55
N THR A 89 11.21 3.33 -20.45
CA THR A 89 11.47 4.69 -20.94
C THR A 89 10.17 5.48 -20.94
N CYS A 90 10.14 6.58 -20.19
CA CYS A 90 9.03 7.54 -20.24
C CYS A 90 9.60 8.96 -20.19
N ARG A 91 9.58 9.65 -21.32
CA ARG A 91 9.97 11.05 -21.43
C ARG A 91 8.83 11.81 -22.10
N ILE A 92 8.10 12.59 -21.30
CA ILE A 92 7.00 13.41 -21.76
C ILE A 92 7.42 14.86 -21.58
N ASP A 93 7.43 15.62 -22.66
CA ASP A 93 7.66 17.06 -22.63
C ASP A 93 6.41 17.78 -23.16
N PRO A 94 5.56 18.28 -22.25
CA PRO A 94 4.37 19.01 -22.62
C PRO A 94 4.68 20.32 -23.36
N THR A 95 5.86 20.92 -23.14
CA THR A 95 6.20 22.22 -23.75
C THR A 95 6.51 22.08 -25.24
N SER A 96 7.21 21.01 -25.61
CA SER A 96 7.50 20.67 -27.01
C SER A 96 6.43 19.79 -27.66
N HIS A 97 5.40 19.36 -26.92
CA HIS A 97 4.38 18.40 -27.37
C HIS A 97 4.97 17.07 -27.85
N THR A 98 6.07 16.63 -27.23
CA THR A 98 6.73 15.37 -27.59
C THR A 98 6.65 14.36 -26.46
N TYR A 99 6.57 13.08 -26.83
CA TYR A 99 6.70 11.99 -25.88
C TYR A 99 7.47 10.82 -26.50
N ILE A 100 8.27 10.15 -25.67
CA ILE A 100 8.94 8.89 -25.98
C ILE A 100 8.52 7.92 -24.87
N LEU A 101 7.77 6.88 -25.24
CA LEU A 101 7.24 5.89 -24.32
C LEU A 101 7.59 4.48 -24.80
N ASP A 102 8.23 3.72 -23.92
CA ASP A 102 8.40 2.29 -24.04
C ASP A 102 7.40 1.62 -23.10
N SER A 103 6.49 0.82 -23.66
CA SER A 103 5.45 0.13 -22.90
C SER A 103 5.97 -1.05 -22.07
N GLU A 104 7.23 -1.45 -22.26
CA GLU A 104 7.88 -2.45 -21.43
C GLU A 104 8.01 -1.95 -19.99
N ILE A 105 7.69 -2.81 -19.02
CA ILE A 105 7.82 -2.51 -17.58
C ILE A 105 9.27 -2.79 -17.19
N GLU A 106 9.87 -1.89 -16.42
CA GLU A 106 11.18 -2.13 -15.80
C GLU A 106 11.01 -3.12 -14.65
N ASP A 107 11.72 -4.25 -14.72
CA ASP A 107 11.74 -5.30 -13.69
C ASP A 107 12.47 -4.90 -12.40
#